data_AF-A0A1I7Y9K2-F1
#
_entry.id   AF-A0A1I7Y9K2-F1
#
_cell.length_a   1.000
_cell.length_b   1.000
_cell.length_c   1.000
_cell.angle_alpha   90.00
_cell.angle_beta   90.00
_cell.angle_gamma   90.00
#
_symmetry.space_group_name_H-M   'P 1'
#
loop_
_entity.id
_entity.type
_entity.pdbx_description
1 polymer ?
#
loop_
_entity_poly.entity_id
_entity_poly.type
_entity_poly.pdbx_seq_one_letter_code
_entity_poly.pdbx_strand_id
1 'polypeptide(L)'
;MREALSRAASVESDSPSVLEMSPASPEDGKDPIDIEQFYTDAWRNPSLVTQVRSVIWDRFAMPLLNREVDQVFALLYIKNRHFFINAPFTKDLQECDQMKLFRLNFPATIWLSLAYHTFVFGTNDLLFPNARTYRVRSDSECDMFFEKAWNIAQNSLVQKMHDLNLNIDEYCALKKMVFLIKTGDLEQKIDEHRQELGSVLMQSLLGRFHLKQASARFTALMLLLTHLTRVAAAAEEGACMANLFGGGSVSKLMFYLHNVA
;
A
#
# COMPACT_ATOMS: atom_id res chain seq x y z
N MET A 1 -67.21 4.49 12.27
CA MET A 1 -68.28 4.74 11.26
C MET A 1 -67.58 4.72 9.91
N ARG A 2 -67.81 3.74 9.03
CA ARG A 2 -69.06 3.32 8.35
C ARG A 2 -69.55 4.34 7.31
N GLU A 3 -69.90 3.79 6.15
CA GLU A 3 -70.60 4.37 4.99
C GLU A 3 -69.81 5.36 4.11
N ALA A 4 -69.98 5.39 2.77
CA ALA A 4 -70.50 4.39 1.82
C ALA A 4 -70.19 4.83 0.37
N LEU A 5 -70.08 3.85 -0.55
CA LEU A 5 -70.74 3.74 -1.87
C LEU A 5 -71.24 5.04 -2.58
N SER A 6 -71.20 5.19 -3.91
CA SER A 6 -70.73 4.35 -5.04
C SER A 6 -70.89 5.17 -6.33
N ARG A 7 -70.29 4.71 -7.44
CA ARG A 7 -70.95 4.73 -8.76
C ARG A 7 -70.25 3.78 -9.73
N ALA A 8 -70.87 2.65 -9.97
CA ALA A 8 -70.53 1.76 -11.07
C ALA A 8 -71.40 2.09 -12.29
N ALA A 9 -70.85 1.93 -13.49
CA ALA A 9 -71.59 1.88 -14.75
C ALA A 9 -70.89 0.93 -15.73
N SER A 10 -71.69 0.14 -16.47
CA SER A 10 -71.31 -0.93 -17.41
C SER A 10 -72.47 -1.13 -18.41
N VAL A 11 -72.36 -1.79 -19.56
CA VAL A 11 -71.34 -2.71 -20.11
C VAL A 11 -70.64 -2.01 -21.32
N GLU A 12 -69.55 -2.46 -21.95
CA GLU A 12 -69.40 -3.48 -23.02
C GLU A 12 -67.88 -3.56 -23.32
N SER A 13 -67.17 -4.68 -23.20
CA SER A 13 -67.25 -5.98 -23.91
C SER A 13 -66.79 -5.94 -25.37
N ASP A 14 -65.47 -6.02 -25.58
CA ASP A 14 -64.88 -6.57 -26.80
C ASP A 14 -63.62 -7.37 -26.43
N SER A 15 -63.58 -8.64 -26.84
CA SER A 15 -62.52 -9.59 -26.47
C SER A 15 -61.68 -9.98 -27.70
N PRO A 16 -60.39 -9.64 -27.78
CA PRO A 16 -59.50 -10.20 -28.78
C PRO A 16 -58.69 -11.39 -28.23
N SER A 17 -58.97 -12.56 -28.81
CA SER A 17 -58.00 -13.60 -29.20
C SER A 17 -56.77 -13.83 -28.32
N VAL A 18 -56.72 -15.03 -27.70
CA VAL A 18 -55.46 -15.63 -27.23
C VAL A 18 -54.50 -15.77 -28.41
N LEU A 19 -53.39 -15.02 -28.40
CA LEU A 19 -52.29 -15.21 -29.33
C LEU A 19 -51.25 -16.14 -28.67
N GLU A 20 -51.01 -17.28 -29.30
CA GLU A 20 -49.99 -18.23 -28.89
C GLU A 20 -48.59 -17.58 -29.00
N MET A 21 -47.92 -17.39 -27.86
CA MET A 21 -46.51 -17.00 -27.86
C MET A 21 -45.65 -18.22 -28.17
N SER A 22 -45.30 -18.39 -29.44
CA SER A 22 -44.15 -19.23 -29.83
C SER A 22 -42.89 -18.74 -29.10
N PRO A 23 -42.01 -19.63 -28.60
CA PRO A 23 -40.76 -19.22 -27.98
C PRO A 23 -39.88 -18.53 -29.03
N ALA A 24 -39.43 -17.32 -28.74
CA ALA A 24 -38.47 -16.62 -29.59
C ALA A 24 -37.15 -17.40 -29.64
N SER A 25 -36.64 -17.63 -30.85
CA SER A 25 -35.28 -18.13 -31.04
C SER A 25 -34.27 -17.20 -30.38
N PRO A 26 -33.12 -17.71 -29.89
CA PRO A 26 -32.06 -16.86 -29.41
C PRO A 26 -31.44 -16.12 -30.59
N GLU A 27 -31.83 -14.86 -30.80
CA GLU A 27 -31.01 -13.96 -31.62
C GLU A 27 -29.70 -13.71 -30.88
N ASP A 28 -28.58 -13.89 -31.61
CA ASP A 28 -27.24 -13.70 -31.07
C ASP A 28 -27.11 -12.32 -30.43
N GLY A 29 -26.93 -12.31 -29.11
CA GLY A 29 -26.67 -11.10 -28.35
C GLY A 29 -25.35 -10.50 -28.79
N LYS A 30 -25.40 -9.55 -29.73
CA LYS A 30 -24.26 -8.67 -30.01
C LYS A 30 -23.89 -7.96 -28.71
N ASP A 31 -22.68 -8.22 -28.22
CA ASP A 31 -22.13 -7.46 -27.09
C ASP A 31 -22.29 -5.96 -27.40
N PRO A 32 -23.00 -5.18 -26.57
CA PRO A 32 -23.44 -3.84 -26.93
C PRO A 32 -22.30 -2.81 -27.01
N ILE A 33 -21.07 -3.21 -26.67
CA ILE A 33 -19.86 -2.40 -26.71
C ILE A 33 -18.72 -3.29 -27.21
N ASP A 34 -18.27 -3.06 -28.44
CA ASP A 34 -16.97 -3.56 -28.90
C ASP A 34 -15.87 -2.81 -28.13
N ILE A 35 -15.21 -3.52 -27.23
CA ILE A 35 -14.20 -2.98 -26.33
C ILE A 35 -12.94 -2.54 -27.10
N GLU A 36 -12.58 -3.24 -28.18
CA GLU A 36 -11.41 -2.90 -29.00
C GLU A 36 -11.67 -1.65 -29.84
N GLN A 37 -12.88 -1.54 -30.41
CA GLN A 37 -13.34 -0.33 -31.09
C GLN A 37 -13.39 0.87 -30.13
N PHE A 38 -13.92 0.69 -28.92
CA PHE A 38 -13.95 1.74 -27.88
C PHE A 38 -12.54 2.25 -27.53
N TYR A 39 -11.58 1.34 -27.28
CA TYR A 39 -10.19 1.76 -27.01
C TYR A 39 -9.55 2.46 -28.22
N THR A 40 -9.83 1.99 -29.43
CA THR A 40 -9.33 2.58 -30.68
C THR A 40 -9.85 4.01 -30.88
N ASP A 41 -11.14 4.24 -30.64
CA ASP A 41 -11.76 5.56 -30.78
C ASP A 41 -11.43 6.51 -29.63
N ALA A 42 -11.27 5.99 -28.40
CA ALA A 42 -10.76 6.74 -27.26
C ALA A 42 -9.29 7.19 -27.45
N TRP A 43 -8.47 6.39 -28.15
CA TRP A 43 -7.10 6.75 -28.52
C TRP A 43 -7.06 7.81 -29.63
N ARG A 44 -7.97 7.72 -30.60
CA ARG A 44 -8.11 8.69 -31.71
C ARG A 44 -8.72 10.01 -31.28
N ASN A 45 -9.60 10.00 -30.27
CA ASN A 45 -10.17 11.21 -29.68
C ASN A 45 -10.02 11.23 -28.14
N PRO A 46 -8.90 11.77 -27.63
CA PRO A 46 -8.68 11.95 -26.20
C PRO A 46 -9.72 12.84 -25.50
N SER A 47 -10.58 13.58 -26.23
CA SER A 47 -11.67 14.38 -25.63
C SER A 47 -12.71 13.51 -24.91
N LEU A 48 -12.93 12.28 -25.40
CA LEU A 48 -13.86 11.31 -24.83
C LEU A 48 -13.39 10.78 -23.46
N VAL A 49 -12.07 10.61 -23.31
CA VAL A 49 -11.45 10.18 -22.03
C VAL A 49 -11.30 11.36 -21.06
N THR A 50 -11.17 12.60 -21.59
CA THR A 50 -10.83 13.75 -20.75
C THR A 50 -12.01 14.37 -20.00
N GLN A 51 -13.27 14.18 -20.41
CA GLN A 51 -14.41 14.58 -19.55
C GLN A 51 -14.47 13.78 -18.24
N VAL A 52 -14.04 12.51 -18.24
CA VAL A 52 -13.93 11.70 -17.01
C VAL A 52 -12.64 12.04 -16.26
N ARG A 53 -11.52 12.29 -16.96
CA ARG A 53 -10.27 12.73 -16.30
C ARG A 53 -10.37 14.12 -15.66
N SER A 54 -11.05 15.11 -16.25
CA SER A 54 -11.05 16.48 -15.71
C SER A 54 -11.75 16.60 -14.35
N VAL A 55 -12.62 15.63 -14.01
CA VAL A 55 -13.31 15.56 -12.71
C VAL A 55 -12.48 14.80 -11.66
N ILE A 56 -11.53 13.96 -12.08
CA ILE A 56 -10.69 13.11 -11.19
C ILE A 56 -9.32 13.77 -10.89
N TRP A 57 -8.87 14.71 -11.72
CA TRP A 57 -7.49 15.21 -11.72
C TRP A 57 -7.38 16.73 -11.60
N ASP A 58 -8.16 17.34 -10.70
CA ASP A 58 -8.19 18.81 -10.57
C ASP A 58 -6.97 19.33 -9.78
N ARG A 59 -5.94 19.72 -10.55
CA ARG A 59 -4.51 19.83 -10.19
C ARG A 59 -4.12 20.77 -9.04
N PHE A 60 -5.08 21.37 -8.33
CA PHE A 60 -4.81 22.41 -7.34
C PHE A 60 -4.40 21.87 -5.95
N ALA A 61 -4.81 20.66 -5.58
CA ALA A 61 -4.40 20.02 -4.31
C ALA A 61 -3.04 19.31 -4.41
N MET A 62 -2.77 18.70 -5.56
CA MET A 62 -1.61 17.86 -5.83
C MET A 62 -0.23 18.43 -5.41
N PRO A 63 0.12 19.72 -5.64
CA PRO A 63 1.48 20.20 -5.41
C PRO A 63 1.87 20.32 -3.94
N LEU A 64 0.92 20.59 -3.05
CA LEU A 64 1.19 20.85 -1.63
C LEU A 64 1.40 19.54 -0.86
N LEU A 65 0.48 18.59 -1.00
CA LEU A 65 0.59 17.28 -0.36
C LEU A 65 1.82 16.51 -0.86
N ASN A 66 2.11 16.60 -2.17
CA ASN A 66 3.33 16.01 -2.74
C ASN A 66 4.60 16.56 -2.07
N ARG A 67 4.73 17.88 -1.92
CA ARG A 67 5.93 18.50 -1.32
C ARG A 67 6.14 18.07 0.13
N GLU A 68 5.07 17.87 0.89
CA GLU A 68 5.15 17.44 2.29
C GLU A 68 5.50 15.96 2.43
N VAL A 69 4.91 15.08 1.62
CA VAL A 69 5.25 13.65 1.57
C VAL A 69 6.70 13.48 1.08
N ASP A 70 7.14 14.24 0.06
CA ASP A 70 8.54 14.27 -0.40
C ASP A 70 9.50 14.69 0.71
N GLN A 71 9.19 15.72 1.50
CA GLN A 71 10.01 16.16 2.62
C GLN A 71 10.09 15.08 3.72
N VAL A 72 8.98 14.39 4.00
CA VAL A 72 8.94 13.27 4.95
C VAL A 72 9.78 12.10 4.45
N PHE A 73 9.65 11.72 3.18
CA PHE A 73 10.42 10.62 2.59
C PHE A 73 11.91 10.96 2.45
N ALA A 74 12.28 12.20 2.14
CA ALA A 74 13.67 12.66 2.13
C ALA A 74 14.31 12.64 3.53
N LEU A 75 13.56 13.07 4.57
CA LEU A 75 14.03 12.98 5.96
C LEU A 75 14.19 11.52 6.41
N LEU A 76 13.23 10.65 6.05
CA LEU A 76 13.31 9.21 6.30
C LEU A 76 14.47 8.56 5.53
N TYR A 77 14.74 8.99 4.29
CA TYR A 77 15.91 8.56 3.51
C TYR A 77 17.20 8.85 4.25
N ILE A 78 17.41 10.08 4.72
CA ILE A 78 18.61 10.47 5.47
C ILE A 78 18.73 9.66 6.78
N LYS A 79 17.65 9.57 7.57
CA LYS A 79 17.64 8.82 8.85
C LYS A 79 17.90 7.33 8.64
N ASN A 80 17.28 6.71 7.63
CA ASN A 80 17.45 5.29 7.32
C ASN A 80 18.82 4.99 6.73
N ARG A 81 19.36 5.86 5.85
CA ARG A 81 20.72 5.70 5.32
C ARG A 81 21.76 5.85 6.42
N HIS A 82 21.60 6.81 7.33
CA HIS A 82 22.48 6.94 8.49
C HIS A 82 22.43 5.73 9.43
N PHE A 83 21.25 5.14 9.66
CA PHE A 83 21.14 3.89 10.42
C PHE A 83 21.81 2.72 9.70
N PHE A 84 21.62 2.62 8.38
CA PHE A 84 22.17 1.56 7.54
C PHE A 84 23.70 1.55 7.55
N ILE A 85 24.37 2.66 7.18
CA ILE A 85 25.84 2.74 7.08
C ILE A 85 26.58 2.50 8.41
N ASN A 86 25.87 2.64 9.53
CA ASN A 86 26.39 2.39 10.89
C ASN A 86 26.10 0.96 11.40
N ALA A 87 25.39 0.13 10.63
CA ALA A 87 25.20 -1.27 10.98
C ALA A 87 26.52 -2.05 10.78
N PRO A 88 26.81 -3.10 11.58
CA PRO A 88 28.05 -3.87 11.43
C PRO A 88 28.20 -4.46 10.02
N PHE A 89 27.17 -5.17 9.52
CA PHE A 89 27.18 -5.86 8.24
C PHE A 89 27.43 -4.97 7.02
N THR A 90 27.22 -3.64 7.09
CA THR A 90 27.49 -2.78 5.93
C THR A 90 28.96 -2.51 5.73
N LYS A 91 29.80 -2.73 6.76
CA LYS A 91 31.25 -2.52 6.69
C LYS A 91 31.95 -3.56 5.81
N ASP A 92 31.36 -4.74 5.69
CA ASP A 92 31.88 -5.88 4.92
C ASP A 92 31.45 -5.83 3.44
N LEU A 93 30.62 -4.85 3.07
CA LEU A 93 30.09 -4.65 1.72
C LEU A 93 30.80 -3.50 0.99
N GLN A 94 31.00 -3.64 -0.32
CA GLN A 94 31.47 -2.55 -1.18
C GLN A 94 30.40 -1.44 -1.30
N GLU A 95 30.78 -0.20 -1.59
CA GLU A 95 29.83 0.94 -1.65
C GLU A 95 28.70 0.75 -2.67
N CYS A 96 28.98 0.08 -3.79
CA CYS A 96 27.97 -0.32 -4.78
C CYS A 96 26.95 -1.31 -4.19
N ASP A 97 27.42 -2.38 -3.53
CA ASP A 97 26.59 -3.39 -2.86
C ASP A 97 25.77 -2.77 -1.73
N GLN A 98 26.39 -1.90 -0.92
CA GLN A 98 25.72 -1.12 0.12
C GLN A 98 24.57 -0.29 -0.46
N MET A 99 24.81 0.46 -1.55
CA MET A 99 23.79 1.28 -2.20
C MET A 99 22.67 0.42 -2.80
N LYS A 100 23.02 -0.72 -3.42
CA LYS A 100 22.06 -1.68 -4.00
C LYS A 100 21.14 -2.26 -2.91
N LEU A 101 21.73 -2.83 -1.87
CA LEU A 101 21.00 -3.42 -0.73
C LEU A 101 20.13 -2.38 0.00
N PHE A 102 20.64 -1.15 0.17
CA PHE A 102 19.87 -0.06 0.75
C PHE A 102 18.66 0.29 -0.11
N ARG A 103 18.81 0.45 -1.44
CA ARG A 103 17.70 0.79 -2.35
C ARG A 103 16.63 -0.30 -2.37
N LEU A 104 17.04 -1.57 -2.51
CA LEU A 104 16.12 -2.72 -2.54
C LEU A 104 15.20 -2.77 -1.32
N ASN A 105 15.71 -2.42 -0.12
CA ASN A 105 14.99 -2.54 1.14
C ASN A 105 14.48 -1.20 1.69
N PHE A 106 14.90 -0.07 1.14
CA PHE A 106 14.49 1.25 1.59
C PHE A 106 12.96 1.38 1.74
N PRO A 107 12.12 0.96 0.77
CA PRO A 107 10.66 1.11 0.87
C PRO A 107 10.12 0.48 2.15
N ALA A 108 10.47 -0.79 2.40
CA ALA A 108 10.14 -1.49 3.63
C ALA A 108 10.67 -0.75 4.87
N THR A 109 11.90 -0.26 4.85
CA THR A 109 12.48 0.48 5.98
C THR A 109 11.75 1.81 6.29
N ILE A 110 11.24 2.55 5.28
CA ILE A 110 10.44 3.77 5.53
C ILE A 110 9.16 3.40 6.26
N TRP A 111 8.46 2.37 5.77
CA TRP A 111 7.18 1.94 6.33
C TRP A 111 7.31 1.41 7.76
N LEU A 112 8.39 0.67 8.06
CA LEU A 112 8.69 0.26 9.43
C LEU A 112 8.96 1.47 10.33
N SER A 113 9.66 2.48 9.82
CA SER A 113 9.99 3.68 10.58
C SER A 113 8.77 4.57 10.85
N LEU A 114 7.84 4.67 9.88
CA LEU A 114 6.57 5.37 10.03
C LEU A 114 5.63 4.63 11.01
N ALA A 115 5.48 3.31 10.85
CA ALA A 115 4.68 2.49 11.76
C ALA A 115 5.22 2.55 13.19
N TYR A 116 6.53 2.43 13.39
CA TYR A 116 7.13 2.54 14.73
C TYR A 116 6.98 3.93 15.33
N HIS A 117 7.14 5.00 14.55
CA HIS A 117 6.92 6.36 15.04
C HIS A 117 5.47 6.57 15.49
N THR A 118 4.50 6.05 14.73
CA THR A 118 3.07 6.05 15.07
C THR A 118 2.79 5.27 16.35
N PHE A 119 3.31 4.04 16.46
CA PHE A 119 3.21 3.19 17.64
C PHE A 119 3.75 3.86 18.91
N VAL A 120 4.94 4.49 18.86
CA VAL A 120 5.56 5.17 20.01
C VAL A 120 4.74 6.37 20.49
N PHE A 121 4.07 7.08 19.57
CA PHE A 121 3.20 8.21 19.92
C PHE A 121 1.78 7.79 20.31
N GLY A 122 1.41 6.52 20.13
CA GLY A 122 0.09 6.00 20.49
C GLY A 122 -1.06 6.59 19.68
N THR A 123 -0.79 7.09 18.46
CA THR A 123 -1.83 7.66 17.60
C THR A 123 -2.46 6.59 16.72
N ASN A 124 -3.79 6.64 16.57
CA ASN A 124 -4.49 5.77 15.63
C ASN A 124 -4.19 6.15 14.17
N ASP A 125 -3.96 7.44 13.88
CA ASP A 125 -3.55 7.95 12.56
C ASP A 125 -2.03 7.83 12.38
N LEU A 126 -1.55 7.63 11.15
CA LEU A 126 -0.12 7.50 10.86
C LEU A 126 0.60 8.82 11.11
N LEU A 127 1.61 8.81 11.98
CA LEU A 127 2.36 10.00 12.33
C LEU A 127 3.59 10.16 11.43
N PHE A 128 3.68 11.29 10.74
CA PHE A 128 4.88 11.68 10.00
C PHE A 128 5.93 12.30 10.94
N PRO A 129 7.24 12.16 10.65
CA PRO A 129 8.32 12.67 11.50
C PRO A 129 8.39 14.20 11.65
N ASN A 130 7.54 14.95 10.95
CA ASN A 130 7.32 16.38 11.10
C ASN A 130 6.15 16.71 12.05
N ALA A 131 5.73 15.75 12.86
CA ALA A 131 4.60 15.80 13.80
C ALA A 131 3.21 16.02 13.15
N ARG A 132 3.06 15.83 11.84
CA ARG A 132 1.74 15.82 11.18
C ARG A 132 1.16 14.41 11.16
N THR A 133 -0.10 14.28 11.56
CA THR A 133 -0.87 13.03 11.41
C THR A 133 -1.47 12.93 10.02
N TYR A 134 -1.18 11.85 9.32
CA TYR A 134 -1.87 11.45 8.10
C TYR A 134 -3.03 10.52 8.46
N ARG A 135 -4.25 11.00 8.27
CA ARG A 135 -5.46 10.18 8.30
C ARG A 135 -5.86 9.91 6.86
N VAL A 136 -5.92 8.64 6.48
CA VAL A 136 -6.50 8.20 5.20
C VAL A 136 -7.91 8.80 5.08
N ARG A 137 -8.17 9.55 4.02
CA ARG A 137 -9.52 10.05 3.68
C ARG A 137 -9.80 9.67 2.24
N SER A 138 -11.04 9.28 1.95
CA SER A 138 -11.48 8.88 0.60
C SER A 138 -11.29 9.96 -0.49
N ASP A 139 -10.99 11.20 -0.08
CA ASP A 139 -11.11 12.39 -0.89
C ASP A 139 -9.73 13.01 -1.26
N SER A 140 -8.61 12.33 -0.97
CA SER A 140 -7.26 12.80 -1.31
C SER A 140 -6.65 12.00 -2.46
N GLU A 141 -6.06 12.71 -3.43
CA GLU A 141 -5.41 12.10 -4.60
C GLU A 141 -4.22 11.20 -4.21
N CYS A 142 -3.56 11.47 -3.08
CA CYS A 142 -2.50 10.60 -2.55
C CYS A 142 -3.05 9.31 -1.93
N ASP A 143 -4.25 9.35 -1.35
CA ASP A 143 -4.93 8.13 -0.88
C ASP A 143 -5.26 7.22 -2.07
N MET A 144 -5.72 7.75 -3.21
CA MET A 144 -5.99 6.93 -4.41
C MET A 144 -4.83 6.01 -4.85
N PHE A 145 -3.58 6.41 -4.62
CA PHE A 145 -2.40 5.60 -4.95
C PHE A 145 -1.85 4.80 -3.78
N PHE A 146 -1.90 5.35 -2.56
CA PHE A 146 -1.19 4.78 -1.41
C PHE A 146 -2.10 4.25 -0.30
N GLU A 147 -3.44 4.37 -0.40
CA GLU A 147 -4.43 3.88 0.56
C GLU A 147 -4.15 2.43 0.99
N LYS A 148 -3.88 1.54 0.04
CA LYS A 148 -3.56 0.13 0.32
C LYS A 148 -2.32 0.00 1.23
N ALA A 149 -1.28 0.81 1.00
CA ALA A 149 -0.09 0.81 1.83
C ALA A 149 -0.33 1.47 3.20
N TRP A 150 -1.04 2.61 3.24
CA TRP A 150 -1.44 3.30 4.48
C TRP A 150 -2.28 2.36 5.37
N ASN A 151 -3.31 1.72 4.82
CA ASN A 151 -4.21 0.82 5.53
C ASN A 151 -3.49 -0.43 6.07
N ILE A 152 -2.56 -1.04 5.33
CA ILE A 152 -1.79 -2.18 5.85
C ILE A 152 -0.78 -1.72 6.92
N ALA A 153 -0.16 -0.55 6.77
CA ALA A 153 0.75 0.00 7.77
C ALA A 153 0.01 0.31 9.10
N GLN A 154 -1.11 1.02 9.03
CA GLN A 154 -1.93 1.40 10.16
C GLN A 154 -2.61 0.17 10.80
N ASN A 155 -3.46 -0.53 10.05
CA ASN A 155 -4.34 -1.57 10.60
C ASN A 155 -3.64 -2.93 10.80
N SER A 156 -2.43 -3.12 10.28
CA SER A 156 -1.67 -4.37 10.43
C SER A 156 -0.34 -4.18 11.17
N LEU A 157 0.54 -3.29 10.71
CA LEU A 157 1.86 -3.13 11.37
C LEU A 157 1.75 -2.44 12.74
N VAL A 158 1.12 -1.27 12.82
CA VAL A 158 1.01 -0.52 14.08
C VAL A 158 0.24 -1.35 15.12
N GLN A 159 -0.89 -1.95 14.75
CA GLN A 159 -1.64 -2.84 15.65
C GLN A 159 -0.77 -4.00 16.18
N LYS A 160 -0.02 -4.69 15.31
CA LYS A 160 0.86 -5.79 15.76
C LYS A 160 2.03 -5.31 16.63
N MET A 161 2.51 -4.07 16.44
CA MET A 161 3.49 -3.47 17.35
C MET A 161 2.90 -3.22 18.75
N HIS A 162 1.62 -2.82 18.84
CA HIS A 162 0.88 -2.73 20.09
C HIS A 162 0.64 -4.11 20.72
N ASP A 163 0.15 -5.09 19.95
CA ASP A 163 -0.10 -6.47 20.42
C ASP A 163 1.16 -7.12 21.01
N LEU A 164 2.33 -6.85 20.39
CA LEU A 164 3.62 -7.36 20.84
C LEU A 164 4.25 -6.51 21.96
N ASN A 165 3.76 -5.29 22.22
CA ASN A 165 4.45 -4.27 23.00
C ASN A 165 5.92 -4.15 22.56
N LEU A 166 6.13 -3.74 21.29
CA LEU A 166 7.43 -3.73 20.64
C LEU A 166 8.39 -2.74 21.32
N ASN A 167 9.50 -3.23 21.88
CA ASN A 167 10.52 -2.37 22.48
C ASN A 167 11.53 -1.85 21.43
N ILE A 168 12.34 -0.87 21.84
CA ILE A 168 13.32 -0.19 20.97
C ILE A 168 14.40 -1.13 20.43
N ASP A 169 14.83 -2.14 21.22
CA ASP A 169 15.86 -3.09 20.81
C ASP A 169 15.34 -4.04 19.73
N GLU A 170 14.12 -4.55 19.90
CA GLU A 170 13.43 -5.36 18.89
C GLU A 170 13.13 -4.56 17.63
N TYR A 171 12.72 -3.29 17.73
CA TYR A 171 12.60 -2.41 16.57
C TYR A 171 13.95 -2.22 15.85
N CYS A 172 15.05 -1.99 16.58
CA CYS A 172 16.38 -1.86 16.00
C CYS A 172 16.84 -3.16 15.31
N ALA A 173 16.56 -4.32 15.91
CA ALA A 173 16.86 -5.63 15.33
C ALA A 173 16.02 -5.90 14.06
N LEU A 174 14.70 -5.66 14.12
CA LEU A 174 13.82 -5.73 12.96
C LEU A 174 14.29 -4.79 11.85
N LYS A 175 14.65 -3.55 12.18
CA LYS A 175 15.11 -2.57 11.20
C LYS A 175 16.40 -3.00 10.51
N LYS A 176 17.33 -3.63 11.22
CA LYS A 176 18.50 -4.27 10.60
C LYS A 176 18.08 -5.45 9.71
N MET A 177 17.22 -6.35 10.20
CA MET A 177 16.69 -7.48 9.42
C MET A 177 16.01 -7.04 8.11
N VAL A 178 15.27 -5.93 8.12
CA VAL A 178 14.60 -5.40 6.92
C VAL A 178 15.58 -5.11 5.79
N PHE A 179 16.77 -4.59 6.10
CA PHE A 179 17.82 -4.38 5.09
C PHE A 179 18.40 -5.67 4.51
N LEU A 180 18.10 -6.83 5.09
CA LEU A 180 18.59 -8.15 4.67
C LEU A 180 17.49 -9.02 4.02
N ILE A 181 16.31 -8.46 3.71
CA ILE A 181 15.17 -9.18 3.10
C ILE A 181 15.37 -9.34 1.58
N LYS A 182 15.34 -8.23 0.83
CA LYS A 182 15.55 -8.21 -0.63
C LYS A 182 17.05 -8.04 -0.90
N THR A 183 17.75 -9.13 -1.19
CA THR A 183 19.22 -9.17 -1.37
C THR A 183 19.67 -9.18 -2.83
N GLY A 184 18.86 -9.79 -3.71
CA GLY A 184 19.19 -9.95 -5.13
C GLY A 184 20.35 -10.93 -5.32
N ASP A 185 21.37 -10.50 -6.05
CA ASP A 185 22.64 -11.22 -6.28
C ASP A 185 23.56 -11.26 -5.04
N LEU A 186 23.25 -10.50 -3.99
CA LEU A 186 24.05 -10.45 -2.76
C LEU A 186 23.72 -11.55 -1.74
N GLU A 187 22.76 -12.45 -2.02
CA GLU A 187 22.23 -13.42 -1.04
C GLU A 187 23.32 -14.21 -0.31
N GLN A 188 24.34 -14.71 -1.01
CA GLN A 188 25.46 -15.45 -0.39
C GLN A 188 26.28 -14.59 0.60
N LYS A 189 26.44 -13.29 0.35
CA LYS A 189 27.15 -12.37 1.26
C LYS A 189 26.30 -11.97 2.46
N ILE A 190 24.98 -12.09 2.36
CA ILE A 190 24.03 -11.55 3.33
C ILE A 190 23.47 -12.63 4.28
N ASP A 191 23.41 -13.90 3.84
CA ASP A 191 22.78 -14.93 4.66
C ASP A 191 23.51 -15.19 5.99
N GLU A 192 24.85 -15.12 6.02
CA GLU A 192 25.63 -15.22 7.27
C GLU A 192 25.23 -14.13 8.27
N HIS A 193 25.14 -12.87 7.83
CA HIS A 193 24.68 -11.75 8.68
C HIS A 193 23.21 -11.88 9.09
N ARG A 194 22.36 -12.46 8.24
CA ARG A 194 20.95 -12.73 8.55
C ARG A 194 20.83 -13.79 9.66
N GLN A 195 21.62 -14.87 9.58
CA GLN A 195 21.70 -15.90 10.61
C GLN A 195 22.28 -15.36 11.92
N GLU A 196 23.37 -14.59 11.86
CA GLU A 196 24.00 -13.95 13.02
C GLU A 196 23.00 -13.03 13.75
N LEU A 197 22.35 -12.12 13.03
CA LEU A 197 21.38 -11.19 13.60
C LEU A 197 20.15 -11.90 14.18
N GLY A 198 19.73 -13.01 13.56
CA GLY A 198 18.68 -13.88 14.08
C GLY A 198 19.08 -14.55 15.40
N SER A 199 20.29 -15.07 15.47
CA SER A 199 20.88 -15.64 16.70
C SER A 199 20.96 -14.61 17.83
N VAL A 200 21.49 -13.41 17.55
CA VAL A 200 21.59 -12.31 18.54
C VAL A 200 20.21 -11.89 19.06
N LEU A 201 19.21 -11.75 18.17
CA LEU A 201 17.83 -11.44 18.59
C LEU A 201 17.24 -12.57 19.46
N MET A 202 17.44 -13.83 19.08
CA MET A 202 16.96 -14.98 19.85
C MET A 202 17.63 -15.09 21.22
N GLN A 203 18.94 -14.82 21.32
CA GLN A 203 19.66 -14.76 22.60
C GLN A 203 19.13 -13.63 23.51
N SER A 204 18.88 -12.44 22.95
CA SER A 204 18.24 -11.32 23.67
C SER A 204 16.83 -11.63 24.17
N LEU A 205 16.08 -12.47 23.44
CA LEU A 205 14.77 -12.96 23.86
C LEU A 205 14.88 -14.02 24.96
N LEU A 206 15.83 -14.95 24.84
CA LEU A 206 16.10 -15.98 25.86
C LEU A 206 16.60 -15.39 27.20
N GLY A 207 17.29 -14.25 27.16
CA GLY A 207 17.65 -13.49 28.37
C GLY A 207 16.46 -12.88 29.13
N ARG A 208 15.26 -12.87 28.53
CA ARG A 208 14.03 -12.23 29.08
C ARG A 208 12.84 -13.19 29.21
N PHE A 209 12.84 -14.29 28.47
CA PHE A 209 11.72 -15.22 28.36
C PHE A 209 12.20 -16.68 28.31
N HIS A 210 11.40 -17.61 28.84
CA HIS A 210 11.67 -19.05 28.66
C HIS A 210 11.57 -19.45 27.17
N LEU A 211 12.30 -20.50 26.76
CA LEU A 211 12.44 -20.94 25.36
C LEU A 211 11.12 -20.92 24.55
N LYS A 212 10.03 -21.48 25.07
CA LYS A 212 8.72 -21.49 24.37
C LYS A 212 8.18 -20.07 24.09
N GLN A 213 8.32 -19.15 25.04
CA GLN A 213 7.90 -17.76 24.91
C GLN A 213 8.87 -16.96 24.02
N ALA A 214 10.19 -17.18 24.18
CA ALA A 214 11.22 -16.57 23.33
C ALA A 214 11.02 -16.94 21.85
N SER A 215 10.83 -18.23 21.54
CA SER A 215 10.54 -18.69 20.18
C SER A 215 9.23 -18.12 19.63
N ALA A 216 8.16 -18.09 20.43
CA ALA A 216 6.88 -17.50 20.00
C ALA A 216 7.02 -15.99 19.69
N ARG A 217 7.75 -15.24 20.53
CA ARG A 217 8.03 -13.82 20.31
C ARG A 217 8.94 -13.61 19.10
N PHE A 218 9.98 -14.42 18.92
CA PHE A 218 10.84 -14.39 17.73
C PHE A 218 10.02 -14.60 16.44
N THR A 219 9.19 -15.64 16.39
CA THR A 219 8.31 -15.91 15.24
C THR A 219 7.37 -14.74 14.97
N ALA A 220 6.76 -14.15 16.00
CA ALA A 220 5.86 -13.01 15.83
C ALA A 220 6.59 -11.75 15.33
N LEU A 221 7.83 -11.52 15.78
CA LEU A 221 8.71 -10.47 15.26
C LEU A 221 9.06 -10.73 13.78
N MET A 222 9.41 -11.96 13.40
CA MET A 222 9.67 -12.30 11.98
C MET A 222 8.43 -12.14 11.10
N LEU A 223 7.23 -12.43 11.61
CA LEU A 223 5.98 -12.19 10.88
C LEU A 223 5.72 -10.70 10.60
N LEU A 224 6.20 -9.77 11.44
CA LEU A 224 6.14 -8.33 11.11
C LEU A 224 6.89 -8.02 9.81
N LEU A 225 8.01 -8.70 9.53
CA LEU A 225 8.74 -8.54 8.28
C LEU A 225 7.90 -8.97 7.07
N THR A 226 7.11 -10.04 7.19
CA THR A 226 6.16 -10.49 6.15
C THR A 226 4.99 -9.51 5.96
N HIS A 227 4.52 -8.87 7.02
CA HIS A 227 3.54 -7.79 6.88
C HIS A 227 4.17 -6.56 6.19
N LEU A 228 5.44 -6.27 6.49
CA LEU A 228 6.15 -5.13 5.93
C LEU A 228 6.44 -5.27 4.43
N THR A 229 6.80 -6.46 3.94
CA THR A 229 6.98 -6.69 2.50
C THR A 229 5.68 -6.48 1.73
N ARG A 230 4.52 -6.79 2.32
CA ARG A 230 3.20 -6.48 1.74
C ARG A 230 2.91 -4.99 1.68
N VAL A 231 3.29 -4.20 2.70
CA VAL A 231 3.19 -2.73 2.65
C VAL A 231 4.11 -2.17 1.58
N ALA A 232 5.36 -2.64 1.52
CA ALA A 232 6.34 -2.20 0.53
C ALA A 232 5.86 -2.46 -0.91
N ALA A 233 5.31 -3.65 -1.18
CA ALA A 233 4.72 -4.00 -2.48
C ALA A 233 3.50 -3.12 -2.84
N ALA A 234 2.60 -2.85 -1.88
CA ALA A 234 1.47 -1.95 -2.10
C ALA A 234 1.92 -0.50 -2.39
N ALA A 235 3.01 -0.05 -1.77
CA ALA A 235 3.59 1.26 -2.04
C ALA A 235 4.37 1.31 -3.38
N GLU A 236 5.00 0.20 -3.78
CA GLU A 236 5.62 0.01 -5.10
C GLU A 236 4.57 0.12 -6.22
N GLU A 237 3.43 -0.58 -6.07
CA GLU A 237 2.25 -0.46 -6.95
C GLU A 237 1.74 0.99 -7.02
N GLY A 238 1.52 1.63 -5.87
CA GLY A 238 1.04 3.02 -5.78
C GLY A 238 1.97 4.04 -6.44
N ALA A 239 3.28 3.94 -6.18
CA ALA A 239 4.28 4.82 -6.78
C ALA A 239 4.40 4.63 -8.30
N CYS A 240 4.24 3.38 -8.80
CA CYS A 240 4.20 3.10 -10.23
C CYS A 240 2.97 3.74 -10.90
N MET A 241 1.79 3.55 -10.32
CA MET A 241 0.54 4.16 -10.81
C MET A 241 0.61 5.68 -10.80
N ALA A 242 1.07 6.30 -9.70
CA ALA A 242 1.27 7.73 -9.62
C ALA A 242 2.21 8.22 -10.74
N ASN A 243 3.31 7.52 -11.01
CA ASN A 243 4.23 7.90 -12.09
C ASN A 243 3.60 7.81 -13.49
N LEU A 244 2.89 6.71 -13.79
CA LEU A 244 2.25 6.48 -15.10
C LEU A 244 1.17 7.52 -15.45
N PHE A 245 0.47 8.05 -14.43
CA PHE A 245 -0.60 9.03 -14.63
C PHE A 245 -0.20 10.49 -14.37
N GLY A 246 1.10 10.77 -14.25
CA GLY A 246 1.62 12.14 -14.13
C GLY A 246 1.54 12.75 -12.72
N GLY A 247 1.49 11.90 -11.70
CA GLY A 247 1.34 12.20 -10.26
C GLY A 247 2.52 12.88 -9.58
N GLY A 248 2.97 14.02 -10.11
CA GLY A 248 3.81 14.98 -9.40
C GLY A 248 5.20 14.49 -8.96
N SER A 249 5.77 15.15 -7.95
CA SER A 249 7.17 14.93 -7.53
C SER A 249 7.38 13.73 -6.60
N VAL A 250 6.34 13.28 -5.88
CA VAL A 250 6.37 12.08 -5.02
C VAL A 250 6.71 10.83 -5.81
N SER A 251 6.37 10.80 -7.10
CA SER A 251 6.84 9.74 -7.98
C SER A 251 8.36 9.68 -7.99
N LYS A 252 9.09 10.81 -8.07
CA LYS A 252 10.53 10.83 -8.38
C LYS A 252 11.39 10.12 -7.33
N LEU A 253 11.29 10.43 -6.04
CA LEU A 253 12.16 9.80 -5.04
C LEU A 253 11.88 8.29 -4.93
N MET A 254 10.60 7.89 -4.90
CA MET A 254 10.25 6.47 -4.85
C MET A 254 10.65 5.77 -6.17
N PHE A 255 10.30 6.33 -7.33
CA PHE A 255 10.64 5.80 -8.65
C PHE A 255 12.15 5.67 -8.88
N TYR A 256 12.99 6.63 -8.44
CA TYR A 256 14.45 6.50 -8.50
C TYR A 256 15.01 5.39 -7.60
N LEU A 257 14.27 4.98 -6.57
CA LEU A 257 14.65 3.89 -5.66
C LEU A 257 14.06 2.55 -6.09
N HIS A 258 13.02 2.54 -6.95
CA HIS A 258 12.36 1.35 -7.49
C HIS A 258 12.80 0.96 -8.92
N ASN A 259 13.16 1.92 -9.79
CA ASN A 259 13.52 1.69 -11.19
C ASN A 259 15.02 1.83 -11.43
N VAL A 260 15.77 0.87 -10.88
CA VAL A 260 17.13 0.56 -11.34
C VAL A 260 17.17 -0.93 -11.65
N ALA A 261 16.97 -1.25 -12.93
CA ALA A 261 17.42 -2.49 -13.53
C ALA A 261 18.90 -2.35 -13.92
#